data_AF-A0AAW2R0D3-F1
#
_entry.id   AF-A0AAW2R0D3-F1
#
_cell.length_a   1.000
_cell.length_b   1.000
_cell.length_c   1.000
_cell.angle_alpha   90.00
_cell.angle_beta   90.00
_cell.angle_gamma   90.00
#
_symmetry.space_group_name_H-M   'P 1'
#
loop_
_entity.id
_entity.type
_entity.pdbx_description
1 polymer ?
#
loop_
_entity_poly.entity_id
_entity_poly.type
_entity_poly.pdbx_seq_one_letter_code
_entity_poly.pdbx_strand_id
1 'polypeptide(L)'
;MDESPRLEHRVSERVGSMCADLLGPLDIGEGTQRIMGYDPGSNQDGSTFDLTTIKEKRDQACARIFHHKCLMMKSNNHKVKSRNFQVGDLVLKKVHISKYVGRLGPEWEGPYKVVKVKKGTYKLSNMEGQDLP
;
A
#
# COMPACT_ATOMS: atom_id res chain seq x y z
N MET A 1 85.92 -25.74 -2.97
CA MET A 1 85.12 -24.58 -2.58
C MET A 1 84.48 -24.05 -3.83
N ASP A 2 83.19 -23.84 -3.72
CA ASP A 2 82.43 -22.78 -4.38
C ASP A 2 81.70 -23.02 -5.70
N GLU A 3 80.52 -22.41 -5.67
CA GLU A 3 79.69 -21.81 -6.71
C GLU A 3 78.78 -22.67 -7.62
N SER A 4 77.49 -22.37 -7.48
CA SER A 4 76.37 -22.65 -8.41
C SER A 4 76.63 -22.02 -9.79
N PRO A 5 75.90 -22.39 -10.88
CA PRO A 5 74.62 -21.72 -11.19
C PRO A 5 73.60 -22.65 -11.93
N ARG A 6 72.29 -22.59 -11.68
CA ARG A 6 71.26 -21.63 -12.16
C ARG A 6 71.10 -21.53 -13.69
N LEU A 7 69.83 -21.59 -14.12
CA LEU A 7 69.21 -21.25 -15.42
C LEU A 7 69.15 -22.40 -16.45
N GLU A 8 68.08 -22.71 -17.20
CA GLU A 8 66.76 -22.12 -17.46
C GLU A 8 65.88 -23.16 -18.18
N HIS A 9 64.58 -22.87 -18.22
CA HIS A 9 63.46 -23.51 -18.92
C HIS A 9 63.73 -24.19 -20.29
N ARG A 10 63.06 -25.34 -20.53
CA ARG A 10 62.45 -25.66 -21.85
C ARG A 10 61.37 -26.77 -21.82
N VAL A 11 60.13 -26.36 -22.10
CA VAL A 11 59.13 -26.93 -23.04
C VAL A 11 59.10 -28.47 -23.19
N SER A 12 58.11 -29.16 -22.60
CA SER A 12 56.89 -29.68 -23.25
C SER A 12 57.11 -30.59 -24.47
N GLU A 13 56.74 -31.88 -24.37
CA GLU A 13 55.71 -32.52 -25.22
C GLU A 13 55.48 -34.00 -24.87
N ARG A 14 54.30 -34.23 -24.26
CA ARG A 14 53.31 -35.31 -24.43
C ARG A 14 53.75 -36.64 -25.10
N VAL A 15 53.72 -37.71 -24.29
CA VAL A 15 53.39 -39.10 -24.68
C VAL A 15 52.34 -39.52 -23.64
N GLY A 16 51.08 -39.81 -23.95
CA GLY A 16 50.58 -40.87 -24.79
C GLY A 16 49.43 -41.52 -24.00
N SER A 17 48.35 -41.84 -24.72
CA SER A 17 47.05 -42.38 -24.31
C SER A 17 47.00 -43.45 -23.20
N MET A 18 45.78 -43.67 -22.69
CA MET A 18 45.23 -44.78 -21.85
C MET A 18 45.11 -44.48 -20.34
N CYS A 19 43.97 -44.68 -19.65
CA CYS A 19 42.74 -45.41 -19.97
C CYS A 19 41.53 -44.64 -19.44
N ALA A 20 40.39 -44.89 -20.08
CA ALA A 20 39.08 -44.68 -19.51
C ALA A 20 39.01 -45.35 -18.15
N ASP A 21 38.76 -44.58 -17.10
CA ASP A 21 37.95 -45.03 -15.97
C ASP A 21 37.40 -43.79 -15.25
N LEU A 22 36.07 -43.71 -15.28
CA LEU A 22 35.23 -43.03 -14.30
C LEU A 22 35.19 -41.49 -14.29
N LEU A 23 34.69 -40.90 -15.39
CA LEU A 23 33.89 -39.68 -15.24
C LEU A 23 32.51 -40.08 -14.67
N GLY A 24 32.44 -40.33 -13.36
CA GLY A 24 31.15 -40.28 -12.66
C GLY A 24 30.63 -38.84 -12.67
N PRO A 25 29.31 -38.58 -12.64
CA PRO A 25 28.85 -37.24 -12.30
C PRO A 25 29.48 -36.90 -10.95
N LEU A 26 30.27 -35.83 -10.90
CA LEU A 26 30.58 -35.20 -9.64
C LEU A 26 29.26 -34.60 -9.15
N ASP A 27 28.41 -35.45 -8.57
CA ASP A 27 27.41 -34.99 -7.62
C ASP A 27 28.21 -34.35 -6.49
N ILE A 28 28.40 -33.04 -6.59
CA ILE A 28 28.69 -32.21 -5.42
C ILE A 28 27.40 -32.28 -4.59
N GLY A 29 27.23 -33.42 -3.91
CA GLY A 29 26.09 -33.79 -3.09
C GLY A 29 26.11 -33.11 -1.72
N GLU A 30 26.90 -32.05 -1.55
CA GLU A 30 26.85 -31.22 -0.37
C GLU A 30 25.83 -30.12 -0.63
N GLY A 31 24.59 -30.37 -0.20
CA GLY A 31 23.60 -29.33 -0.10
C GLY A 31 24.20 -28.13 0.64
N THR A 32 24.00 -26.93 0.12
CA THR A 32 24.52 -25.73 0.80
C THR A 32 24.02 -25.70 2.25
N GLN A 33 24.75 -25.04 3.15
CA GLN A 33 24.34 -24.90 4.57
C GLN A 33 22.88 -24.43 4.72
N ARG A 34 22.38 -23.62 3.77
CA ARG A 34 20.98 -23.17 3.72
C ARG A 34 19.98 -24.31 3.49
N ILE A 35 20.34 -25.32 2.70
CA ILE A 35 19.51 -26.48 2.39
C ILE A 35 19.60 -27.50 3.54
N MET A 36 20.79 -27.73 4.08
CA MET A 36 20.98 -28.69 5.18
C MET A 36 20.35 -28.23 6.49
N GLY A 37 20.33 -26.92 6.75
CA GLY A 37 19.66 -26.33 7.92
C GLY A 37 18.21 -25.95 7.69
N TYR A 38 17.60 -26.31 6.55
CA TYR A 38 16.22 -25.96 6.24
C TYR A 38 15.26 -26.83 7.04
N ASP A 39 14.51 -26.19 7.95
CA ASP A 39 13.38 -26.82 8.62
C ASP A 39 12.07 -26.17 8.12
N PRO A 40 11.19 -26.92 7.43
CA PRO A 40 9.92 -26.39 6.95
C PRO A 40 8.97 -26.03 8.10
N GLY A 41 9.06 -26.69 9.27
CA GLY A 41 8.19 -26.44 10.42
C GLY A 41 8.42 -25.05 11.01
N SER A 42 9.66 -24.74 11.39
CA SER A 42 10.03 -23.41 11.90
C SER A 42 9.79 -22.28 10.90
N ASN A 43 9.98 -22.52 9.60
CA ASN A 43 9.65 -21.54 8.57
C ASN A 43 8.15 -21.27 8.46
N GLN A 44 7.32 -22.32 8.57
CA GLN A 44 5.87 -22.19 8.60
C GLN A 44 5.41 -21.44 9.85
N ASP A 45 5.96 -21.78 11.01
CA ASP A 45 5.65 -21.13 12.28
C ASP A 45 6.04 -19.65 12.26
N GLY A 46 7.24 -19.31 11.78
CA GLY A 46 7.66 -17.91 11.59
C GLY A 46 6.74 -17.15 10.63
N SER A 47 6.37 -17.78 9.51
CA SER A 47 5.45 -17.18 8.53
C SER A 47 4.06 -16.92 9.13
N THR A 48 3.52 -17.85 9.92
CA THR A 48 2.21 -17.67 10.57
C THR A 48 2.25 -16.60 11.65
N PHE A 49 3.31 -16.58 12.48
CA PHE A 49 3.52 -15.56 13.49
C PHE A 49 3.61 -14.15 12.89
N ASP A 50 4.34 -13.99 11.79
CA ASP A 50 4.44 -12.70 11.09
C ASP A 50 3.10 -12.23 10.56
N LEU A 51 2.34 -13.13 9.93
CA LEU A 51 1.00 -12.82 9.39
C LEU A 51 0.01 -12.43 10.49
N THR A 52 0.02 -13.14 11.62
CA THR A 52 -0.85 -12.80 12.77
C THR A 52 -0.49 -11.44 13.36
N THR A 53 0.80 -11.15 13.54
CA THR A 53 1.30 -9.86 14.03
C THR A 53 0.92 -8.71 13.11
N ILE A 54 1.03 -8.88 11.80
CA ILE A 54 0.62 -7.88 10.81
C ILE A 54 -0.90 -7.64 10.88
N LYS A 55 -1.69 -8.71 11.00
CA LYS A 55 -3.14 -8.62 11.10
C LYS A 55 -3.56 -7.85 12.35
N GLU A 56 -2.98 -8.18 13.51
CA GLU A 56 -3.24 -7.47 14.77
C GLU A 56 -2.94 -5.98 14.65
N LYS A 57 -1.79 -5.61 14.07
CA LYS A 57 -1.43 -4.20 13.85
C LYS A 57 -2.41 -3.48 12.93
N ARG A 58 -2.89 -4.15 11.88
CA ARG A 58 -3.92 -3.60 10.97
C ARG A 58 -5.23 -3.40 11.71
N ASP A 59 -5.70 -4.38 12.47
CA ASP A 59 -6.95 -4.30 13.22
C ASP A 59 -6.89 -3.17 14.25
N GLN A 60 -5.76 -3.02 14.95
CA GLN A 60 -5.53 -1.92 15.87
C GLN A 60 -5.54 -0.56 15.16
N ALA A 61 -4.92 -0.45 13.98
CA ALA A 61 -4.95 0.77 13.18
C ALA A 61 -6.36 1.11 12.67
N CYS A 62 -7.10 0.12 12.18
CA CYS A 62 -8.49 0.25 11.77
C CYS A 62 -9.38 0.72 12.93
N ALA A 63 -9.22 0.14 14.12
CA ALA A 63 -9.95 0.55 15.32
C ALA A 63 -9.68 2.02 15.67
N ARG A 64 -8.42 2.48 15.62
CA ARG A 64 -8.06 3.88 15.85
C ARG A 64 -8.69 4.82 14.83
N ILE A 65 -8.62 4.49 13.54
CA ILE A 65 -9.23 5.29 12.46
C ILE A 65 -10.74 5.38 12.66
N PHE A 66 -11.39 4.25 12.94
CA PHE A 66 -12.83 4.21 13.17
C PHE A 66 -13.23 5.03 14.39
N HIS A 67 -12.52 4.87 15.51
CA HIS A 67 -12.75 5.62 16.73
C HIS A 67 -12.65 7.13 16.48
N HIS A 68 -11.57 7.57 15.82
CA HIS A 68 -11.38 8.98 15.48
C HIS A 68 -12.51 9.50 14.58
N LYS A 69 -12.86 8.77 13.51
CA LYS A 69 -13.98 9.12 12.63
C LYS A 69 -15.30 9.22 13.38
N CYS A 70 -15.56 8.31 14.31
CA CYS A 70 -16.77 8.32 15.12
C CYS A 70 -16.83 9.55 16.03
N LEU A 71 -15.73 9.90 16.70
CA LEU A 71 -15.64 11.11 17.51
C LEU A 71 -15.86 12.37 16.67
N MET A 72 -15.24 12.46 15.49
CA MET A 72 -15.45 13.57 14.56
C MET A 72 -16.91 13.66 14.11
N MET A 73 -17.56 12.52 13.81
CA MET A 73 -18.97 12.48 13.41
C MET A 73 -19.90 12.93 14.54
N LYS A 74 -19.68 12.45 15.78
CA LYS A 74 -20.42 12.90 16.97
C LYS A 74 -20.22 14.39 17.21
N SER A 75 -18.99 14.87 17.04
CA SER A 75 -18.65 16.28 17.19
C SER A 75 -19.34 17.15 16.13
N ASN A 76 -19.40 16.68 14.89
CA ASN A 76 -20.05 17.44 13.83
C ASN A 76 -21.58 17.40 13.99
N ASN A 77 -22.15 16.24 14.28
CA ASN A 77 -23.60 16.09 14.37
C ASN A 77 -24.22 16.91 15.51
N HIS A 78 -23.55 17.05 16.67
CA HIS A 78 -24.09 17.90 17.74
C HIS A 78 -24.06 19.41 17.40
N LYS A 79 -23.19 19.83 16.47
CA LYS A 79 -23.10 21.23 16.02
C LYS A 79 -24.11 21.53 14.91
N VAL A 80 -24.60 20.51 14.21
CA VAL A 80 -25.60 20.66 13.15
C VAL A 80 -26.97 20.86 13.78
N LYS A 81 -27.50 22.09 13.66
CA LYS A 81 -28.88 22.41 14.04
C LYS A 81 -29.77 22.25 12.82
N SER A 82 -30.84 21.47 12.95
CA SER A 82 -31.88 21.40 11.93
C SER A 82 -32.52 22.77 11.77
N ARG A 83 -32.48 23.31 10.54
CA ARG A 83 -33.12 24.57 10.18
C ARG A 83 -34.12 24.32 9.06
N ASN A 84 -35.31 24.89 9.20
CA ASN A 84 -36.30 24.92 8.13
C ASN A 84 -36.04 26.16 7.29
N PHE A 85 -35.89 25.96 5.98
CA PHE A 85 -35.76 27.06 5.02
C PHE A 85 -37.11 27.35 4.36
N GLN A 86 -37.37 28.62 4.07
CA GLN A 86 -38.55 29.08 3.37
C GLN A 86 -38.21 29.50 1.94
N VAL A 87 -39.24 29.62 1.10
CA VAL A 87 -39.07 30.15 -0.25
C VAL A 87 -38.51 31.57 -0.17
N GLY A 88 -37.46 31.85 -0.94
CA GLY A 88 -36.75 33.14 -0.93
C GLY A 88 -35.48 33.15 -0.10
N ASP A 89 -35.26 32.18 0.81
CA ASP A 89 -34.05 32.09 1.61
C ASP A 89 -32.82 31.82 0.73
N LEU A 90 -31.68 32.41 1.12
CA LEU A 90 -30.38 32.11 0.53
C LEU A 90 -29.67 31.01 1.32
N VAL A 91 -29.19 30.00 0.61
CA VAL A 91 -28.52 28.82 1.19
C VAL A 91 -27.24 28.49 0.43
N LEU A 92 -26.26 27.95 1.15
CA LEU A 92 -25.04 27.39 0.55
C LEU A 92 -25.24 25.90 0.29
N LYS A 93 -24.80 25.42 -0.87
CA LYS A 93 -24.84 23.99 -1.21
C LYS A 93 -23.51 23.34 -0.86
N LYS A 94 -23.56 22.18 -0.21
CA LYS A 94 -22.36 21.38 0.04
C LYS A 94 -21.82 20.81 -1.27
N VAL A 95 -20.53 21.00 -1.54
CA VAL A 95 -19.89 20.50 -2.75
C VAL A 95 -19.63 19.00 -2.63
N HIS A 96 -19.87 18.26 -3.72
CA HIS A 96 -19.48 16.86 -3.80
C HIS A 96 -17.98 16.75 -4.04
N ILE A 97 -17.32 15.80 -3.35
CA ILE A 97 -15.85 15.61 -3.37
C ILE A 97 -15.31 15.39 -4.80
N SER A 98 -16.15 14.91 -5.73
CA SER A 98 -15.79 14.72 -7.13
C SER A 98 -15.65 16.01 -7.95
N LYS A 99 -16.15 17.16 -7.47
CA LYS A 99 -16.08 18.43 -8.22
C LYS A 99 -14.67 19.02 -8.29
N TYR A 100 -13.83 18.75 -7.28
CA TYR A 100 -12.48 19.29 -7.21
C TYR A 100 -11.48 18.14 -7.21
N VAL A 101 -10.54 18.17 -8.15
CA VAL A 101 -9.43 17.21 -8.21
C VAL A 101 -8.43 17.59 -7.11
N GLY A 102 -8.40 16.81 -6.04
CA GLY A 102 -7.59 17.12 -4.86
C GLY A 102 -8.35 17.97 -3.84
N ARG A 103 -8.02 17.78 -2.57
CA ARG A 103 -8.77 18.20 -1.37
C ARG A 103 -8.75 19.73 -1.09
N LEU A 104 -8.63 20.56 -2.12
CA LEU A 104 -8.28 21.99 -2.01
C LEU A 104 -9.36 22.96 -2.51
N GLY A 105 -10.55 22.48 -2.89
CA GLY A 105 -11.69 23.35 -3.19
C GLY A 105 -12.50 23.73 -1.94
N PRO A 106 -13.29 24.81 -2.00
CA PRO A 106 -14.22 25.14 -0.92
C PRO A 106 -15.28 24.04 -0.73
N GLU A 107 -15.58 23.70 0.52
CA GLU A 107 -16.58 22.67 0.88
C GLU A 107 -18.03 23.10 0.55
N TRP A 108 -18.25 24.41 0.42
CA TRP A 108 -19.55 25.03 0.18
C TRP A 108 -19.49 25.88 -1.09
N GLU A 109 -20.52 25.77 -1.93
CA GLU A 109 -20.66 26.48 -3.20
C GLU A 109 -21.89 27.38 -3.16
N GLY A 110 -21.70 28.60 -3.69
CA GLY A 110 -22.72 29.52 -4.16
C GLY A 110 -23.72 30.01 -3.10
N PRO A 111 -24.23 31.24 -3.21
CA PRO A 111 -25.55 31.55 -2.69
C PRO A 111 -26.61 31.04 -3.67
N TYR A 112 -27.48 30.14 -3.23
CA TYR A 112 -28.65 29.67 -3.98
C TYR A 112 -29.93 30.13 -3.31
N LYS A 113 -30.95 30.45 -4.11
CA LYS A 113 -32.27 30.80 -3.59
C LYS A 113 -33.17 29.57 -3.53
N VAL A 114 -33.87 29.38 -2.42
CA VAL A 114 -34.90 28.34 -2.30
C VAL A 114 -36.14 28.77 -3.09
N VAL A 115 -36.49 28.01 -4.13
CA VAL A 115 -37.66 28.29 -4.99
C VAL A 115 -38.88 27.47 -4.57
N LYS A 116 -38.66 26.25 -4.06
CA LYS A 116 -39.75 25.37 -3.63
C LYS A 116 -39.30 24.51 -2.45
N VAL A 117 -40.15 24.45 -1.43
CA VAL A 117 -39.99 23.55 -0.29
C VAL A 117 -40.90 22.35 -0.48
N LYS A 118 -40.34 21.14 -0.37
CA LYS A 118 -41.08 19.86 -0.29
C LYS A 118 -40.70 19.19 1.04
N LYS A 119 -41.51 18.23 1.50
CA LYS A 119 -41.20 17.46 2.71
C LYS A 119 -39.81 16.81 2.57
N GLY A 120 -38.82 17.33 3.30
CA GLY A 120 -37.44 16.83 3.32
C GLY A 120 -36.55 17.21 2.14
N THR A 121 -37.02 17.99 1.16
CA THR A 121 -36.21 18.39 -0.01
C THR A 121 -36.48 19.83 -0.44
N TYR A 122 -35.45 20.52 -0.95
CA TYR A 122 -35.53 21.90 -1.40
C TYR A 122 -35.13 21.99 -2.88
N LYS A 123 -35.90 22.73 -3.69
CA LYS A 123 -35.47 23.15 -5.02
C LYS A 123 -34.74 24.48 -4.92
N LEU A 124 -33.57 24.55 -5.55
CA LEU A 124 -32.68 25.69 -5.51
C LEU A 124 -32.58 26.30 -6.91
N SER A 125 -32.49 27.62 -7.00
CA SER A 125 -32.08 28.33 -8.22
C SER A 125 -30.79 29.09 -7.96
N ASN A 126 -29.98 29.26 -9.01
CA ASN A 126 -28.86 30.20 -8.98
C ASN A 126 -29.40 31.65 -8.93
N MET A 127 -28.48 32.61 -8.80
CA MET A 127 -28.82 34.03 -8.77
C MET A 127 -29.31 34.56 -10.14
N GLU A 128 -29.12 33.79 -11.21
CA GLU A 128 -29.55 34.09 -12.58
C GLU A 128 -30.94 33.51 -12.89
N GLY A 129 -31.59 32.85 -11.93
CA GLY A 129 -32.92 32.25 -12.09
C GLY A 129 -32.95 30.87 -12.74
N GLN A 130 -31.79 30.25 -12.99
CA GLN A 130 -31.71 28.87 -13.45
C GLN A 130 -31.86 27.90 -12.28
N ASP A 131 -32.81 26.97 -12.41
CA ASP A 131 -33.01 25.89 -11.44
C ASP A 131 -31.82 24.91 -11.46
N LEU A 132 -31.42 24.46 -10.28
CA LEU A 132 -30.39 23.44 -10.13
C LEU A 132 -30.97 22.05 -10.44
N PRO A 133 -30.20 21.19 -11.12
CA PRO A 133 -30.56 19.79 -11.33
C PRO A 133 -30.62 19.00 -10.01
#